data_AF-A0A179GMS8-F1
#
_entry.id   AF-A0A179GMS8-F1
#
_cell.length_a   1.000
_cell.length_b   1.000
_cell.length_c   1.000
_cell.angle_alpha   90.00
_cell.angle_beta   90.00
_cell.angle_gamma   90.00
#
_symmetry.space_group_name_H-M   'P 1'
#
loop_
_entity.id
_entity.type
_entity.pdbx_description
1 polymer ?
#
loop_
_entity_poly.entity_id
_entity_poly.type
_entity_poly.pdbx_seq_one_letter_code
_entity_poly.pdbx_strand_id
1 'polypeptide(L)'
;MDHDTTGNRRPSSRTRTSRPTTPLRPSSRSSFRDSARSAGDGDTPFPLNTFEPAFAELSDAMADLEANMMHFQLMHESLARFSESFASFLYGLNMNAFCVDFPEGPVPESFRRDRQRQETRSATAVRADNDVETTFM
;
A
#
# COMPACT_ATOMS: atom_id res chain seq x y z
N MET A 1 -19.35 52.16 -69.39
CA MET A 1 -17.98 51.71 -69.12
C MET A 1 -17.71 51.95 -67.65
N ASP A 2 -17.44 50.85 -66.99
CA ASP A 2 -17.48 50.60 -65.54
C ASP A 2 -16.35 51.31 -64.80
N HIS A 3 -16.66 51.79 -63.59
CA HIS A 3 -15.68 52.30 -62.63
C HIS A 3 -15.66 51.38 -61.41
N ASP A 4 -14.46 50.89 -61.12
CA ASP A 4 -14.13 49.83 -60.19
C ASP A 4 -14.48 50.12 -58.72
N THR A 5 -14.90 49.06 -58.03
CA THR A 5 -15.42 49.03 -56.66
C THR A 5 -14.39 48.48 -55.68
N THR A 6 -14.08 49.20 -54.59
CA THR A 6 -13.75 48.63 -53.26
C THR A 6 -14.09 49.71 -52.21
N GLY A 7 -15.06 49.55 -51.30
CA GLY A 7 -15.04 48.66 -50.13
C GLY A 7 -14.78 49.50 -48.86
N ASN A 8 -15.72 50.32 -48.38
CA ASN A 8 -16.86 50.04 -47.48
C ASN A 8 -16.54 49.85 -45.97
N ARG A 9 -17.05 50.81 -45.16
CA ARG A 9 -17.48 50.77 -43.73
C ARG A 9 -16.39 50.60 -42.66
N ARG A 10 -16.09 51.60 -41.83
CA ARG A 10 -16.83 52.38 -40.80
C ARG A 10 -16.43 51.94 -39.38
N PRO A 11 -16.30 52.89 -38.43
CA PRO A 11 -15.65 52.70 -37.14
C PRO A 11 -16.63 52.26 -36.04
N SER A 12 -16.15 51.65 -34.95
CA SER A 12 -16.80 51.78 -33.64
C SER A 12 -15.89 51.38 -32.49
N SER A 13 -15.90 52.23 -31.47
CA SER A 13 -15.26 52.15 -30.17
C SER A 13 -15.69 50.91 -29.37
N ARG A 14 -14.73 50.24 -28.71
CA ARG A 14 -15.00 49.53 -27.44
C ARG A 14 -13.86 49.72 -26.44
N THR A 15 -14.19 50.46 -25.41
CA THR A 15 -13.51 50.60 -24.12
C THR A 15 -13.42 49.27 -23.34
N ARG A 16 -12.29 49.12 -22.64
CA ARG A 16 -12.09 48.48 -21.32
C ARG A 16 -12.25 46.96 -21.20
N THR A 17 -11.11 46.27 -21.13
CA THR A 17 -10.90 45.16 -20.17
C THR A 17 -9.49 45.26 -19.58
N SER A 18 -9.40 45.58 -18.30
CA SER A 18 -8.20 45.40 -17.48
C SER A 18 -7.87 43.91 -17.42
N ARG A 19 -6.93 43.44 -18.26
CA ARG A 19 -6.41 42.08 -18.15
C ARG A 19 -5.38 42.09 -17.01
N PRO A 20 -5.54 41.29 -15.95
CA PRO A 20 -4.51 41.15 -14.93
C PRO A 20 -3.24 40.64 -15.60
N THR A 21 -2.17 41.42 -15.55
CA THR A 21 -0.84 40.89 -15.84
C THR A 21 -0.57 39.88 -14.74
N THR A 22 -0.62 38.58 -15.06
CA THR A 22 0.05 37.59 -14.22
C THR A 22 1.43 38.15 -13.90
N PRO A 23 1.81 38.29 -12.62
CA PRO A 23 3.09 38.86 -12.27
C PRO A 23 4.17 38.08 -13.02
N LEU A 24 4.99 38.80 -13.78
CA LEU A 24 6.18 38.25 -14.39
C LEU A 24 6.94 37.58 -13.25
N ARG A 25 6.93 36.25 -13.24
CA ARG A 25 7.70 35.45 -12.30
C ARG A 25 9.12 36.01 -12.35
N PRO A 26 9.68 36.54 -11.26
CA PRO A 26 11.06 36.98 -11.26
C PRO A 26 11.90 35.83 -11.80
N SER A 27 12.73 36.12 -12.80
CA SER A 27 13.66 35.14 -13.37
C SER A 27 14.72 34.78 -12.35
N SER A 28 14.40 33.98 -11.34
CA SER A 28 15.37 33.42 -10.39
C SER A 28 16.39 32.51 -11.08
N ARG A 29 16.24 32.25 -12.40
CA ARG A 29 17.20 31.49 -13.22
C ARG A 29 18.38 32.31 -13.74
N SER A 30 18.35 33.64 -13.70
CA SER A 30 19.48 34.45 -14.22
C SER A 30 20.59 34.69 -13.19
N SER A 31 20.26 34.73 -11.90
CA SER A 31 21.25 34.94 -10.83
C SER A 31 22.22 33.77 -10.67
N PHE A 32 21.76 32.52 -10.87
CA PHE A 32 22.64 31.35 -10.78
C PHE A 32 23.67 31.27 -11.90
N ARG A 33 23.28 31.69 -13.12
CA ARG A 33 24.20 31.69 -14.25
C ARG A 33 25.25 32.77 -14.13
N ASP A 34 24.98 33.89 -13.47
CA ASP A 34 25.93 35.00 -13.28
C ASP A 34 27.02 34.68 -12.25
N SER A 35 26.66 34.07 -11.12
CA SER A 35 27.65 33.60 -10.14
C SER A 35 28.53 32.46 -10.67
N ALA A 36 28.00 31.58 -11.54
CA ALA A 36 28.77 30.48 -12.14
C ALA A 36 29.85 30.96 -13.14
N ARG A 37 29.62 32.08 -13.83
CA ARG A 37 30.61 32.66 -14.76
C ARG A 37 31.64 33.56 -14.08
N SER A 38 31.34 34.09 -12.89
CA SER A 38 32.33 34.77 -12.04
C SER A 38 33.30 33.81 -11.33
N ALA A 39 32.93 32.53 -11.18
CA ALA A 39 33.79 31.50 -10.60
C ALA A 39 34.80 30.89 -11.60
N GLY A 40 34.84 31.38 -12.84
CA GLY A 40 35.68 30.84 -13.92
C GLY A 40 37.13 31.35 -13.96
N ASP A 41 37.58 32.15 -12.99
CA ASP A 41 38.91 32.78 -12.99
C ASP A 41 39.79 32.40 -11.79
N GLY A 42 39.47 31.32 -11.08
CA GLY A 42 40.30 30.87 -9.98
C GLY A 42 39.98 29.44 -9.60
N ASP A 43 41.01 28.74 -9.15
CA ASP A 43 41.11 27.36 -8.65
C ASP A 43 40.22 27.08 -7.40
N THR A 44 39.07 27.73 -7.30
CA THR A 44 38.12 27.61 -6.19
C THR A 44 37.04 26.60 -6.53
N PRO A 45 36.90 25.49 -5.78
CA PRO A 45 35.90 24.47 -6.06
C PRO A 45 34.50 25.07 -5.99
N PHE A 46 33.68 24.76 -7.01
CA PHE A 46 32.30 25.22 -7.10
C PHE A 46 31.52 24.74 -5.85
N PRO A 47 30.75 25.61 -5.17
CA PRO A 47 30.20 25.31 -3.85
C PRO A 47 29.22 24.13 -3.80
N LEU A 48 28.73 23.64 -4.95
CA LEU A 48 27.90 22.42 -5.01
C LEU A 48 28.69 21.11 -5.05
N ASN A 49 29.99 21.15 -5.36
CA ASN A 49 30.84 19.94 -5.36
C ASN A 49 30.96 19.35 -3.95
N THR A 50 30.71 20.14 -2.90
CA THR A 50 30.64 19.66 -1.51
C THR A 50 29.49 18.69 -1.26
N PHE A 51 28.42 18.73 -2.07
CA PHE A 51 27.26 17.83 -1.93
C PHE A 51 27.37 16.56 -2.75
N GLU A 52 28.34 16.47 -3.65
CA GLU A 52 28.58 15.28 -4.48
C GLU A 52 28.68 13.98 -3.67
N PRO A 53 29.43 13.90 -2.55
CA PRO A 53 29.43 12.69 -1.72
C PRO A 53 28.08 12.40 -1.06
N ALA A 54 27.32 13.43 -0.66
CA ALA A 54 26.01 13.26 -0.05
C ALA A 54 24.96 12.79 -1.07
N PHE A 55 25.05 13.21 -2.33
CA PHE A 55 24.20 12.71 -3.40
C PHE A 55 24.54 11.27 -3.79
N ALA A 56 25.83 10.89 -3.75
CA ALA A 56 26.25 9.51 -3.97
C ALA A 56 25.70 8.58 -2.86
N GLU A 57 25.86 8.96 -1.59
CA GLU A 57 25.32 8.21 -0.46
C GLU A 57 23.79 8.11 -0.51
N LEU A 58 23.11 9.21 -0.87
CA LEU A 58 21.66 9.20 -1.07
C LEU A 58 21.26 8.24 -2.20
N SER A 59 21.99 8.22 -3.32
CA SER A 59 21.68 7.30 -4.42
C SER A 59 21.85 5.84 -4.03
N ASP A 60 22.87 5.51 -3.23
CA ASP A 60 23.07 4.17 -2.71
C ASP A 60 21.94 3.79 -1.74
N ALA A 61 21.57 4.69 -0.83
CA ALA A 61 20.44 4.48 0.08
C ALA A 61 19.10 4.32 -0.67
N MET A 62 18.91 5.02 -1.80
CA MET A 62 17.74 4.85 -2.65
C MET A 62 17.76 3.51 -3.40
N ALA A 63 18.93 3.03 -3.83
CA ALA A 63 19.07 1.70 -4.43
C ALA A 63 18.78 0.58 -3.42
N ASP A 64 19.25 0.73 -2.18
CA ASP A 64 18.92 -0.19 -1.08
C ASP A 64 17.42 -0.18 -0.78
N LEU A 65 16.78 1.00 -0.79
CA LEU A 65 15.34 1.12 -0.62
C LEU A 65 14.58 0.43 -1.77
N GLU A 66 15.03 0.58 -3.01
CA GLU A 66 14.45 -0.08 -4.18
C GLU A 66 14.52 -1.60 -4.04
N ALA A 67 15.68 -2.15 -3.66
CA ALA A 67 15.84 -3.58 -3.43
C ALA A 67 14.86 -4.11 -2.37
N ASN A 68 14.70 -3.37 -1.26
CA ASN A 68 13.74 -3.72 -0.22
C ASN A 68 12.29 -3.67 -0.73
N MET A 69 11.93 -2.66 -1.53
CA MET A 69 10.58 -2.55 -2.11
C MET A 69 10.28 -3.69 -3.10
N MET A 70 11.26 -4.12 -3.89
CA MET A 70 11.11 -5.29 -4.76
C MET A 70 10.84 -6.57 -3.95
N HIS A 71 11.53 -6.76 -2.82
CA HIS A 71 11.26 -7.91 -1.94
C HIS A 71 9.84 -7.85 -1.35
N PHE A 72 9.39 -6.67 -0.90
CA PHE A 72 8.02 -6.50 -0.43
C PHE A 72 6.99 -6.83 -1.51
N GLN A 73 7.24 -6.43 -2.75
CA GLN A 73 6.36 -6.74 -3.88
C GLN A 73 6.25 -8.26 -4.09
N LEU A 74 7.36 -8.98 -4.09
CA LEU A 74 7.37 -10.44 -4.24
C LEU A 74 6.63 -11.14 -3.09
N MET A 75 6.84 -10.69 -1.84
CA MET A 75 6.14 -11.22 -0.68
C MET A 75 4.63 -10.97 -0.76
N HIS A 76 4.23 -9.77 -1.19
CA HIS A 76 2.83 -9.43 -1.37
C HIS A 76 2.16 -10.29 -2.44
N GLU A 77 2.84 -10.49 -3.57
CA GLU A 77 2.35 -11.34 -4.66
C GLU A 77 2.19 -12.80 -4.24
N SER A 78 3.12 -13.32 -3.44
CA SER A 78 3.03 -14.65 -2.82
C SER A 78 1.82 -14.77 -1.91
N LEU A 79 1.60 -13.79 -1.01
CA LEU A 79 0.46 -13.79 -0.10
C LEU A 79 -0.86 -13.69 -0.87
N ALA A 80 -0.94 -12.84 -1.88
CA ALA A 80 -2.14 -12.68 -2.70
C ALA A 80 -2.53 -14.01 -3.38
N ARG A 81 -1.56 -14.71 -4.01
CA ARG A 81 -1.79 -16.04 -4.61
C ARG A 81 -2.20 -17.09 -3.59
N PHE A 82 -1.58 -17.08 -2.41
CA PHE A 82 -1.97 -17.96 -1.32
C PHE A 82 -3.42 -17.69 -0.87
N SER A 83 -3.77 -16.42 -0.64
CA SER A 83 -5.11 -16.04 -0.20
C SER A 83 -6.17 -16.39 -1.24
N GLU A 84 -5.90 -16.23 -2.52
CA GLU A 84 -6.80 -16.65 -3.60
C GLU A 84 -7.03 -18.17 -3.59
N SER A 85 -5.95 -18.94 -3.45
CA SER A 85 -6.01 -20.41 -3.40
C SER A 85 -6.75 -20.90 -2.15
N PHE A 86 -6.45 -20.30 -1.00
CA PHE A 86 -7.08 -20.64 0.28
C PHE A 86 -8.56 -20.25 0.33
N ALA A 87 -8.91 -19.07 -0.20
CA ALA A 87 -10.30 -18.65 -0.33
C ALA A 87 -11.09 -19.58 -1.25
N SER A 88 -10.50 -20.00 -2.37
CA SER A 88 -11.12 -20.97 -3.29
C SER A 88 -11.33 -22.34 -2.63
N PHE A 89 -10.35 -22.80 -1.84
CA PHE A 89 -10.46 -24.02 -1.04
C PHE A 89 -11.60 -23.92 -0.02
N LEU A 90 -11.66 -22.85 0.77
CA LEU A 90 -12.74 -22.63 1.74
C LEU A 90 -14.10 -22.47 1.07
N TYR A 91 -14.15 -21.84 -0.11
CA TYR A 91 -15.38 -21.74 -0.88
C TYR A 91 -15.87 -23.11 -1.33
N GLY A 92 -14.98 -23.95 -1.88
CA GLY A 92 -15.29 -25.33 -2.24
C GLY A 92 -15.76 -26.16 -1.04
N LEU A 93 -15.10 -26.02 0.11
CA LEU A 93 -15.55 -26.65 1.37
C LEU A 93 -16.92 -26.16 1.81
N ASN A 94 -17.18 -24.85 1.75
CA ASN A 94 -18.49 -24.30 2.08
C ASN A 94 -19.56 -24.87 1.15
N MET A 95 -19.35 -24.83 -0.17
CA MET A 95 -20.30 -25.40 -1.13
C MET A 95 -20.54 -26.90 -0.86
N ASN A 96 -19.50 -27.66 -0.54
CA ASN A 96 -19.66 -29.06 -0.14
C ASN A 96 -20.51 -29.19 1.14
N ALA A 97 -20.20 -28.43 2.19
CA ALA A 97 -20.95 -28.41 3.45
C ALA A 97 -22.42 -27.99 3.28
N PHE A 98 -22.75 -27.18 2.26
CA PHE A 98 -24.13 -26.82 1.93
C PHE A 98 -24.85 -27.90 1.09
N CYS A 99 -24.13 -28.64 0.26
CA CYS A 99 -24.72 -29.56 -0.71
C CYS A 99 -24.80 -31.01 -0.22
N VAL A 100 -24.06 -31.40 0.81
CA VAL A 100 -24.11 -32.76 1.36
C VAL A 100 -24.52 -32.75 2.84
N ASP A 101 -25.50 -33.60 3.17
CA ASP A 101 -25.85 -33.86 4.55
C ASP A 101 -24.84 -34.84 5.16
N PHE A 102 -24.35 -34.52 6.35
CA PHE A 102 -23.47 -35.38 7.15
C PHE A 102 -24.29 -36.02 8.27
N PRO A 103 -24.99 -37.14 8.03
CA PRO A 103 -25.89 -37.75 9.01
C PRO A 103 -25.16 -38.20 10.29
N GLU A 104 -23.91 -38.65 10.15
CA GLU A 104 -23.02 -39.01 11.27
C GLU A 104 -22.16 -37.82 11.76
N GLY A 105 -22.49 -36.61 11.33
CA GLY A 105 -21.77 -35.39 11.68
C GLY A 105 -21.89 -35.08 13.18
N PRO A 106 -20.91 -34.37 13.78
CA PRO A 106 -20.97 -33.97 15.18
C PRO A 106 -22.16 -33.03 15.43
N VAL A 107 -23.16 -33.51 16.17
CA VAL A 107 -24.29 -32.68 16.63
C VAL A 107 -24.01 -32.10 18.02
N PRO A 108 -24.64 -30.96 18.40
CA PRO A 108 -24.48 -30.36 19.73
C PRO A 108 -24.66 -31.36 20.89
N GLU A 109 -25.60 -32.29 20.74
CA GLU A 109 -25.86 -33.33 21.74
C GLU A 109 -24.74 -34.38 21.84
N SER A 110 -23.99 -34.64 20.77
CA SER A 110 -22.83 -35.53 20.82
C SER A 110 -21.72 -34.93 21.69
N PHE A 111 -21.47 -33.63 21.59
CA PHE A 111 -20.49 -32.93 22.44
C PHE A 111 -20.91 -32.90 23.91
N ARG A 112 -22.21 -32.76 24.18
CA ARG A 112 -22.76 -32.83 25.55
C ARG A 112 -22.56 -34.22 26.17
N ARG A 113 -22.87 -35.28 25.42
CA ARG A 113 -22.68 -36.66 25.88
C ARG A 113 -21.22 -36.99 26.16
N ASP A 114 -20.31 -36.50 25.33
CA ASP A 114 -18.87 -36.73 25.54
C ASP A 114 -18.36 -36.03 26.80
N ARG A 115 -18.78 -34.77 27.03
CA ARG A 115 -18.48 -34.04 28.27
C ARG A 115 -19.03 -34.77 29.49
N GLN A 116 -20.29 -35.22 29.44
CA GLN A 116 -20.90 -35.96 30.55
C GLN A 116 -20.24 -37.32 30.80
N ARG A 117 -19.76 -38.00 29.74
CA ARG A 117 -18.94 -39.21 29.88
C ARG A 117 -17.60 -38.92 30.56
N GLN A 118 -16.94 -37.81 30.21
CA GLN A 118 -15.69 -37.41 30.86
C GLN A 118 -15.90 -37.10 32.35
N GLU A 119 -16.94 -36.35 32.69
CA GLU A 119 -17.33 -36.04 34.07
C GLU A 119 -17.68 -37.30 34.88
N THR A 120 -18.43 -38.22 34.27
CA THR A 120 -18.76 -39.50 34.93
C THR A 120 -17.49 -40.34 35.13
N ARG A 121 -16.59 -40.37 34.13
CA ARG A 121 -15.35 -41.14 34.17
C ARG A 121 -14.37 -40.59 35.22
N SER A 122 -14.24 -39.26 35.33
CA SER A 122 -13.43 -38.63 36.36
C SER A 122 -14.03 -38.84 37.75
N ALA A 123 -15.35 -38.74 37.91
CA ALA A 123 -16.03 -39.05 39.17
C ALA A 123 -15.85 -40.52 39.59
N THR A 124 -15.94 -41.48 38.66
CA THR A 124 -15.67 -42.89 38.94
C THR A 124 -14.20 -43.15 39.28
N ALA A 125 -13.25 -42.44 38.66
CA ALA A 125 -11.83 -42.57 38.98
C ALA A 125 -11.52 -42.04 40.39
N VAL A 126 -12.06 -40.88 40.75
CA VAL A 126 -11.93 -40.32 42.11
C VAL A 126 -12.59 -41.25 43.14
N ARG A 127 -13.75 -41.84 42.84
CA ARG A 127 -14.42 -42.76 43.76
C ARG A 127 -13.65 -44.07 43.95
N ALA A 128 -13.07 -44.62 42.89
CA ALA A 128 -12.20 -45.80 42.97
C ALA A 128 -10.94 -45.53 43.80
N ASP A 129 -10.34 -44.34 43.69
CA ASP A 129 -9.17 -43.93 44.49
C ASP A 129 -9.51 -43.85 45.98
N ASN A 130 -10.65 -43.24 46.33
CA ASN A 130 -11.14 -43.17 47.72
C ASN A 130 -11.52 -44.55 48.30
N ASP A 131 -12.10 -45.46 47.50
CA ASP A 131 -12.46 -46.82 47.92
C ASP A 131 -11.20 -47.68 48.15
N VAL A 132 -10.13 -47.45 47.38
CA VAL A 132 -8.83 -48.10 47.60
C VAL A 132 -8.20 -47.58 48.89
N GLU A 133 -8.21 -46.27 49.15
CA GLU A 133 -7.62 -45.69 50.37
C GLU A 133 -8.35 -46.13 51.65
N THR A 134 -9.68 -46.29 51.62
CA THR A 134 -10.48 -46.75 52.77
C THR A 134 -10.44 -48.26 53.01
N THR A 135 -10.04 -49.07 52.03
CA THR A 135 -9.92 -50.53 52.18
C THR A 135 -8.63 -50.97 52.89
N PHE A 136 -7.65 -50.08 53.04
CA PHE A 136 -6.34 -50.37 53.66
C PHE A 136 -6.19 -49.87 55.12
N MET A 137 -7.25 -49.38 55.77
CA MET A 137 -7.30 -49.06 57.21
C MET A 137 -8.12 -50.08 57.99
#